data_AF-A0A2P6PL90-F1
#
_entry.id   AF-A0A2P6PL90-F1
#
_cell.length_a   1.000
_cell.length_b   1.000
_cell.length_c   1.000
_cell.angle_alpha   90.00
_cell.angle_beta   90.00
_cell.angle_gamma   90.00
#
_symmetry.space_group_name_H-M   'P 1'
#
loop_
_entity.id
_entity.type
_entity.pdbx_description
1 polymer ?
#
loop_
_entity_poly.entity_id
_entity_poly.type
_entity_poly.pdbx_seq_one_letter_code
_entity_poly.pdbx_strand_id
1 'polypeptide(L)'
;MRTFMESLNNGNEATAQEALELFIELAGTEPRFLRRQILEVVGSMLHVAEAESLEEGTRHLAIEFVITLAEASDGAPGMMRKLPQFISRLFAILMKMVLDIEDDPSWHTAETEDEDAGEW
;
A
#
# COMPACT_ATOMS: atom_id res chain seq x y z
N MET A 1 15.60 6.26 2.84
CA MET A 1 15.26 6.39 1.41
C MET A 1 16.34 5.88 0.48
N ARG A 2 17.57 6.43 0.45
CA ARG A 2 18.60 6.00 -0.52
C ARG A 2 18.87 4.49 -0.55
N THR A 3 19.17 3.89 0.60
CA THR A 3 19.44 2.44 0.70
C THR A 3 18.25 1.57 0.27
N PHE A 4 17.02 1.96 0.65
CA PHE A 4 15.80 1.28 0.20
C PHE A 4 15.63 1.33 -1.33
N MET A 5 15.76 2.52 -1.92
CA MET A 5 15.65 2.70 -3.38
C MET A 5 16.78 1.97 -4.13
N GLU A 6 17.98 1.94 -3.55
CA GLU A 6 19.12 1.16 -4.09
C GLU A 6 18.83 -0.34 -4.08
N SER A 7 18.22 -0.88 -3.01
CA SER A 7 17.81 -2.29 -2.97
C SER A 7 16.80 -2.61 -4.07
N LEU A 8 15.78 -1.77 -4.26
CA LEU A 8 14.80 -1.92 -5.35
C LEU A 8 15.46 -1.87 -6.72
N ASN A 9 16.33 -0.88 -6.97
CA ASN A 9 17.02 -0.74 -8.26
C ASN A 9 17.96 -1.89 -8.58
N ASN A 10 18.46 -2.59 -7.57
CA ASN A 10 19.31 -3.78 -7.71
C ASN A 10 18.50 -5.09 -7.77
N GLY A 11 17.16 -5.02 -7.77
CA GLY A 11 16.27 -6.18 -7.77
C GLY A 11 16.27 -6.97 -6.46
N ASN A 12 16.81 -6.40 -5.38
CA ASN A 12 16.81 -7.04 -4.07
C ASN A 12 15.53 -6.67 -3.30
N GLU A 13 14.41 -7.16 -3.79
CA GLU A 13 13.08 -6.83 -3.25
C GLU A 13 12.87 -7.39 -1.84
N ALA A 14 13.40 -8.56 -1.51
CA ALA A 14 13.30 -9.13 -0.16
C ALA A 14 13.86 -8.17 0.92
N THR A 15 15.07 -7.64 0.72
CA THR A 15 15.64 -6.64 1.64
C THR A 15 14.85 -5.33 1.61
N ALA A 16 14.27 -4.96 0.48
CA ALA A 16 13.43 -3.76 0.39
C ALA A 16 12.12 -3.92 1.17
N GLN A 17 11.51 -5.11 1.15
CA GLN A 17 10.32 -5.46 1.92
C GLN A 17 10.60 -5.41 3.43
N GLU A 18 11.70 -6.02 3.90
CA GLU A 18 12.15 -5.91 5.31
C GLU A 18 12.31 -4.44 5.74
N ALA A 19 12.89 -3.61 4.87
CA ALA A 19 13.03 -2.18 5.15
C ALA A 19 11.68 -1.45 5.20
N LEU A 20 10.72 -1.83 4.33
CA LEU A 20 9.37 -1.26 4.33
C LEU A 20 8.60 -1.62 5.60
N GLU A 21 8.71 -2.86 6.08
CA GLU A 21 8.11 -3.30 7.34
C GLU A 21 8.58 -2.43 8.52
N LEU A 22 9.89 -2.17 8.60
CA LEU A 22 10.45 -1.26 9.60
C LEU A 22 9.95 0.18 9.44
N PHE A 23 9.74 0.64 8.20
CA PHE A 23 9.16 1.97 7.96
C PHE A 23 7.69 2.04 8.36
N ILE A 24 6.92 0.98 8.17
CA ILE A 24 5.52 0.86 8.61
C ILE A 24 5.45 0.91 10.13
N GLU A 25 6.30 0.14 10.82
CA GLU A 25 6.39 0.19 12.30
C GLU A 25 6.72 1.61 12.78
N LEU A 26 7.69 2.27 12.15
CA LEU A 26 8.05 3.66 12.47
C LEU A 26 6.90 4.63 12.21
N ALA A 27 6.17 4.47 11.11
CA ALA A 27 5.04 5.32 10.77
C ALA A 27 3.89 5.18 11.78
N GLY A 28 3.65 3.97 12.29
CA GLY A 28 2.64 3.72 13.32
C GLY A 28 3.04 4.21 14.71
N THR A 29 4.32 4.15 15.05
CA THR A 29 4.84 4.48 16.40
C THR A 29 5.25 5.94 16.56
N GLU A 30 5.97 6.52 15.61
CA GLU A 30 6.50 7.89 15.66
C GLU A 30 6.41 8.59 14.29
N PRO A 31 5.19 8.88 13.79
CA PRO A 31 4.98 9.46 12.47
C PRO A 31 5.67 10.82 12.29
N ARG A 32 5.85 11.60 13.37
CA ARG A 32 6.43 12.96 13.30
C ARG A 32 7.90 12.94 12.87
N PHE A 33 8.58 11.80 13.01
CA PHE A 33 9.92 11.59 12.44
C PHE A 33 9.99 11.98 10.96
N LEU A 34 8.93 11.66 10.20
CA LEU A 34 8.86 11.86 8.76
C LEU A 34 8.39 13.26 8.36
N ARG A 35 8.02 14.13 9.32
CA ARG A 35 7.36 15.42 9.05
C ARG A 35 8.05 16.30 8.01
N ARG A 36 9.39 16.32 8.01
CA ARG A 36 10.17 17.18 7.09
C ARG A 36 10.26 16.60 5.68
N GLN A 37 10.05 15.31 5.52
CA GLN A 37 10.25 14.56 4.28
C GLN A 37 8.96 13.91 3.76
N ILE A 38 7.84 14.14 4.45
CA ILE A 38 6.56 13.46 4.20
C ILE A 38 6.10 13.53 2.74
N LEU A 39 6.32 14.68 2.08
CA LEU A 39 6.01 14.86 0.66
C LEU A 39 6.80 13.88 -0.24
N GLU A 40 8.11 13.79 -0.01
CA GLU A 40 9.02 12.95 -0.78
C GLU A 40 8.78 11.47 -0.50
N VAL A 41 8.62 11.11 0.77
CA VAL A 41 8.43 9.72 1.20
C VAL A 41 7.10 9.18 0.67
N VAL A 42 5.98 9.90 0.89
CA VAL A 42 4.67 9.48 0.34
C VAL A 42 4.71 9.43 -1.19
N GLY A 43 5.31 10.43 -1.84
CA GLY A 43 5.44 10.44 -3.31
C GLY A 43 6.23 9.24 -3.84
N SER A 44 7.28 8.83 -3.13
CA SER A 44 8.11 7.67 -3.47
C SER A 44 7.35 6.36 -3.26
N MET A 45 6.60 6.22 -2.16
CA MET A 45 5.82 5.00 -1.90
C MET A 45 4.72 4.81 -2.93
N LEU A 46 4.03 5.88 -3.34
CA LEU A 46 3.06 5.81 -4.44
C LEU A 46 3.72 5.47 -5.78
N HIS A 47 4.98 5.85 -5.99
CA HIS A 47 5.72 5.45 -7.20
C HIS A 47 6.09 3.97 -7.19
N VAL A 48 6.56 3.45 -6.04
CA VAL A 48 6.83 2.02 -5.85
C VAL A 48 5.54 1.21 -6.06
N ALA A 49 4.41 1.67 -5.49
CA ALA A 49 3.12 0.98 -5.61
C ALA A 49 2.59 0.89 -7.05
N GLU A 50 2.96 1.80 -7.95
CA GLU A 50 2.56 1.79 -9.36
C GLU A 50 3.49 0.98 -10.26
N ALA A 51 4.67 0.59 -9.76
CA ALA A 51 5.67 -0.09 -10.55
C ALA A 51 5.31 -1.57 -10.71
N GLU A 52 4.52 -1.90 -11.76
CA GLU A 52 4.13 -3.27 -12.11
C GLU A 52 5.30 -4.24 -12.30
N SER A 53 6.51 -3.73 -12.54
CA SER A 53 7.73 -4.52 -12.63
C SER A 53 8.24 -5.07 -11.30
N LEU A 54 7.76 -4.54 -10.17
CA LEU A 54 8.10 -4.99 -8.83
C LEU A 54 7.11 -6.07 -8.36
N GLU A 55 7.52 -6.89 -7.40
CA GLU A 55 6.66 -7.88 -6.78
C GLU A 55 5.43 -7.25 -6.11
N GLU A 56 4.31 -7.99 -6.13
CA GLU A 56 3.06 -7.57 -5.49
C GLU A 56 3.25 -7.23 -4.01
N GLY A 57 3.99 -8.06 -3.27
CA GLY A 57 4.31 -7.81 -1.86
C GLY A 57 5.01 -6.47 -1.62
N THR A 58 5.97 -6.11 -2.47
CA THR A 58 6.67 -4.81 -2.42
C THR A 58 5.69 -3.65 -2.65
N ARG A 59 4.81 -3.76 -3.65
CA ARG A 59 3.81 -2.72 -3.97
C ARG A 59 2.79 -2.57 -2.85
N HIS A 60 2.33 -3.68 -2.27
CA HIS A 60 1.37 -3.69 -1.16
C HIS A 60 1.96 -3.07 0.11
N LEU A 61 3.20 -3.39 0.48
CA LEU A 61 3.87 -2.74 1.63
C LEU A 61 4.06 -1.23 1.44
N ALA A 62 4.32 -0.78 0.22
CA ALA A 62 4.41 0.65 -0.07
C ALA A 62 3.06 1.37 0.17
N ILE A 63 1.94 0.74 -0.17
CA ILE A 63 0.59 1.26 0.13
C ILE A 63 0.26 1.17 1.60
N GLU A 64 0.57 0.06 2.26
CA GLU A 64 0.39 -0.13 3.69
C GLU A 64 1.03 1.02 4.47
N PHE A 65 2.29 1.37 4.16
CA PHE A 65 2.96 2.51 4.77
C PHE A 65 2.17 3.83 4.65
N VAL A 66 1.58 4.10 3.48
CA VAL A 66 0.79 5.33 3.25
C VAL A 66 -0.51 5.30 4.07
N ILE A 67 -1.15 4.14 4.19
CA ILE A 67 -2.35 3.93 5.00
C ILE A 67 -2.01 4.08 6.49
N THR A 68 -0.94 3.42 6.96
CA THR A 68 -0.47 3.53 8.35
C THR A 68 -0.23 4.98 8.75
N LEU A 69 0.38 5.80 7.87
CA LEU A 69 0.54 7.25 8.12
C LEU A 69 -0.79 8.02 8.18
N ALA A 70 -1.79 7.60 7.41
CA ALA A 70 -3.11 8.22 7.43
C ALA A 70 -3.89 7.86 8.71
N GLU A 71 -3.69 6.66 9.23
CA GLU A 71 -4.37 6.12 10.41
C GLU A 71 -3.65 6.44 11.72
N ALA A 72 -2.33 6.68 11.68
CA ALA A 72 -1.55 7.04 12.86
C ALA A 72 -2.15 8.27 13.53
N SER A 73 -2.32 8.22 14.85
CA SER A 73 -3.02 9.27 15.59
C SER A 73 -2.20 10.56 15.69
N ASP A 74 -0.92 10.45 16.06
CA ASP A 74 -0.17 11.53 16.69
C ASP A 74 0.37 12.61 15.72
N GLY A 75 -0.55 13.41 15.17
CA GLY A 75 -0.26 14.51 14.26
C GLY A 75 -0.05 14.10 12.80
N ALA A 76 -0.02 12.79 12.51
CA ALA A 76 0.03 12.24 11.17
C ALA A 76 -1.15 12.67 10.27
N PRO A 77 -2.41 12.71 10.75
CA PRO A 77 -3.54 13.14 9.91
C PRO A 77 -3.39 14.62 9.52
N GLY A 78 -2.78 15.44 10.38
CA GLY A 78 -2.46 16.83 10.08
C GLY A 78 -1.35 16.99 9.04
N MET A 79 -0.44 16.02 8.93
CA MET A 79 0.58 15.99 7.87
C MET A 79 -0.01 15.50 6.56
N MET A 80 -0.80 14.42 6.58
CA MET A 80 -1.43 13.85 5.39
C MET A 80 -2.44 14.80 4.73
N ARG A 81 -3.19 15.58 5.52
CA ARG A 81 -4.07 16.66 4.99
C ARG A 81 -3.34 17.74 4.19
N LYS A 82 -2.01 17.86 4.34
CA LYS A 82 -1.19 18.81 3.55
C LYS A 82 -0.74 18.24 2.21
N LEU A 83 -1.15 17.01 1.88
CA LEU A 83 -0.79 16.31 0.65
C LEU A 83 -2.01 16.00 -0.24
N PRO A 84 -2.93 16.97 -0.48
CA PRO A 84 -4.14 16.69 -1.26
C PRO A 84 -3.84 16.26 -2.70
N GLN A 85 -2.68 16.63 -3.25
CA GLN A 85 -2.27 16.28 -4.61
C GLN A 85 -2.11 14.76 -4.84
N PHE A 86 -1.97 13.97 -3.77
CA PHE A 86 -1.78 12.52 -3.90
C PHE A 86 -3.07 11.72 -3.82
N ILE A 87 -4.19 12.32 -3.42
CA ILE A 87 -5.44 11.58 -3.14
C ILE A 87 -5.99 10.89 -4.40
N SER A 88 -6.08 11.60 -5.52
CA SER A 88 -6.57 11.01 -6.78
C SER A 88 -5.67 9.87 -7.27
N ARG A 89 -4.36 10.00 -7.08
CA ARG A 89 -3.38 8.97 -7.45
C ARG A 89 -3.52 7.74 -6.55
N LEU A 90 -3.56 7.93 -5.24
CA LEU A 90 -3.78 6.85 -4.27
C LEU A 90 -5.08 6.09 -4.57
N PHE A 91 -6.18 6.81 -4.83
CA PHE A 91 -7.45 6.18 -5.19
C PHE A 91 -7.34 5.31 -6.45
N ALA A 92 -6.69 5.80 -7.50
CA ALA A 92 -6.49 5.04 -8.72
C ALA A 92 -5.64 3.78 -8.51
N ILE A 93 -4.57 3.88 -7.70
CA ILE A 93 -3.71 2.73 -7.35
C ILE A 93 -4.53 1.67 -6.59
N LEU A 94 -5.24 2.08 -5.55
CA LEU A 94 -6.09 1.18 -4.76
C LEU A 94 -7.14 0.51 -5.63
N MET A 95 -7.76 1.26 -6.55
CA MET A 95 -8.76 0.69 -7.45
C MET A 95 -8.17 -0.32 -8.42
N LYS A 96 -6.95 -0.08 -8.89
CA LYS A 96 -6.24 -1.04 -9.72
C LYS A 96 -5.93 -2.33 -8.95
N MET A 97 -5.45 -2.22 -7.71
CA MET A 97 -5.17 -3.37 -6.85
C MET A 97 -6.43 -4.18 -6.55
N VAL A 98 -7.56 -3.51 -6.26
CA VAL A 98 -8.85 -4.17 -6.02
C VAL A 98 -9.39 -4.90 -7.26
N LEU A 99 -9.04 -4.43 -8.46
CA LEU A 99 -9.47 -5.01 -9.73
C LEU A 99 -8.49 -6.05 -10.28
N ASP A 100 -7.37 -6.30 -9.60
CA ASP A 100 -6.34 -7.27 -10.00
C ASP A 100 -6.73 -8.68 -9.54
N ILE A 101 -7.79 -9.21 -10.14
CA ILE A 101 -8.37 -10.51 -9.83
C ILE A 101 -8.14 -11.45 -11.01
N GLU A 102 -7.58 -12.62 -10.74
CA GLU A 102 -7.46 -13.68 -11.74
C GLU A 102 -8.81 -14.37 -11.95
N ASP A 103 -9.14 -14.70 -13.21
CA ASP A 103 -10.32 -15.51 -13.50
C ASP A 103 -10.08 -16.94 -13.00
N ASP A 104 -10.93 -17.39 -12.08
CA ASP A 104 -10.91 -18.76 -11.56
C ASP A 104 -12.12 -19.52 -12.13
N PRO A 105 -11.92 -20.41 -13.12
CA PRO A 105 -13.01 -21.18 -13.72
C PRO A 105 -13.80 -22.02 -12.71
N SER A 106 -13.20 -22.37 -11.57
CA SER A 106 -13.86 -23.14 -10.52
C SER A 106 -15.00 -22.36 -9.84
N TRP A 107 -14.97 -21.02 -9.87
CA TRP A 107 -16.03 -20.17 -9.34
C TRP A 107 -17.38 -20.41 -10.03
N HIS A 108 -17.39 -20.77 -11.32
CA HIS A 108 -18.64 -21.09 -12.05
C HIS A 108 -19.31 -22.39 -11.60
N THR A 109 -18.56 -23.24 -10.90
CA THR A 109 -18.99 -24.55 -10.44
C THR A 109 -18.99 -24.68 -8.92
N ALA A 110 -18.70 -23.58 -8.22
CA ALA A 110 -18.75 -23.57 -6.76
C ALA A 110 -20.19 -23.79 -6.30
N GLU A 111 -20.41 -24.79 -5.45
CA GLU A 111 -21.71 -25.01 -4.81
C GLU A 111 -22.05 -23.77 -3.96
N THR A 112 -23.13 -23.07 -4.30
CA THR A 112 -23.64 -21.97 -3.49
C THR A 112 -24.52 -22.55 -2.38
N GLU A 113 -24.18 -22.31 -1.11
CA GLU A 113 -24.96 -22.78 0.06
C GLU A 113 -26.38 -22.19 0.16
N ASP A 114 -26.79 -21.30 -0.76
CA ASP A 114 -28.04 -20.53 -0.74
C ASP A 114 -29.19 -21.13 -1.60
N GLU A 115 -29.28 -22.45 -1.75
CA GLU A 115 -30.48 -23.06 -2.40
C GLU A 115 -31.73 -23.06 -1.50
N ASP A 116 -31.63 -22.72 -0.20
CA ASP A 116 -32.74 -22.78 0.78
C ASP A 116 -33.19 -21.39 1.34
N ALA A 117 -32.76 -20.28 0.74
CA ALA A 117 -33.12 -18.93 1.21
C ALA A 117 -34.56 -18.47 0.80
N GLY A 118 -35.40 -19.39 0.32
CA GLY A 118 -36.71 -19.10 -0.28
C GLY A 118 -37.92 -19.78 0.36
N GLU A 119 -37.76 -20.66 1.34
CA GLU A 119 -38.87 -21.32 2.03
C GLU A 119 -39.16 -20.66 3.39
N TRP A 120 -39.90 -19.55 3.37
CA TRP A 120 -40.54 -18.97 4.57
C TRP A 120 -42.03 -18.71 4.32
#